data_AF-A0A7Y1SUX6-F1
#
_entry.id   AF-A0A7Y1SUX6-F1
#
_cell.length_a   1.000
_cell.length_b   1.000
_cell.length_c   1.000
_cell.angle_alpha   90.00
_cell.angle_beta   90.00
_cell.angle_gamma   90.00
#
_symmetry.space_group_name_H-M   'P 1'
#
loop_
_entity.id
_entity.type
_entity.pdbx_description
1 polymer ?
#
loop_
_entity_poly.entity_id
_entity_poly.type
_entity_poly.pdbx_seq_one_letter_code
_entity_poly.pdbx_strand_id
1 'polypeptide(L)'
;MRKIRMIYIITALAMVLAACGGTEDTTTTEAAATAPETTVATEAPAPETTTTDAMATTTTEVAFEAPDGALVSIPAMDAPVLDGVADDSVWMEAPVVTVSVSGGANDGSTEVSLQSAYDGDTVYYLVSWADTTESFLRSPWEKQDDGSWVKLSDPNDKGGDNNLWYEDKMSIIWNTDSAIAGFEQSGCFVMCHAGETPDAKPYGNKYTAAEGEIGDIWHWKSVRNLSQIDDQYVDHVTYSEETPSAGRHGDPKDGGGYTNNDNEDKSAPAFMPPDGGNKDGSPGWVLESEMVEFDDSLFVPGDRVPGVYKAEFTGDRGNISAESNYADGVWTVEISRALVTDSIYDVQFDDLTDTYHFGVATFDNAQVRHAFQAGVSSFVFKP
;
A
#
# COMPACT_ATOMS: atom_id res chain seq x y z
N MET A 1 40.94 -40.80 2.95
CA MET A 1 39.88 -40.44 3.91
C MET A 1 38.55 -40.50 3.18
N ARG A 2 37.56 -41.18 3.78
CA ARG A 2 36.34 -41.70 3.16
C ARG A 2 35.31 -40.61 2.88
N LYS A 3 34.69 -40.66 1.70
CA LYS A 3 33.46 -39.95 1.33
C LYS A 3 32.26 -40.54 2.10
N ILE A 4 31.45 -39.70 2.73
CA ILE A 4 30.16 -40.07 3.34
C ILE A 4 29.06 -39.64 2.37
N ARG A 5 28.26 -40.61 1.91
CA ARG A 5 26.98 -40.38 1.21
C ARG A 5 25.87 -40.59 2.25
N MET A 6 25.00 -39.60 2.40
CA MET A 6 23.80 -39.69 3.23
C MET A 6 22.61 -39.97 2.31
N ILE A 7 21.95 -41.10 2.54
CA ILE A 7 20.76 -41.58 1.84
C ILE A 7 19.57 -41.27 2.75
N TYR A 8 18.60 -40.50 2.27
CA TYR A 8 17.29 -40.39 2.91
C TYR A 8 16.29 -41.30 2.19
N ILE A 9 15.68 -42.19 2.97
CA ILE A 9 14.62 -43.12 2.56
C ILE A 9 13.29 -42.43 2.90
N ILE A 10 12.45 -42.17 1.89
CA ILE A 10 11.03 -41.81 2.08
C ILE A 10 10.22 -43.03 1.65
N THR A 11 9.55 -43.66 2.62
CA THR A 11 8.56 -44.71 2.40
C THR A 11 7.21 -44.07 2.06
N ALA A 12 6.72 -44.33 0.84
CA ALA A 12 5.33 -44.16 0.47
C ALA A 12 4.52 -45.39 0.90
N LEU A 13 3.33 -45.18 1.47
CA LEU A 13 2.33 -46.23 1.65
C LEU A 13 0.96 -45.69 1.18
N ALA A 14 0.42 -46.35 0.16
CA ALA A 14 -0.92 -46.17 -0.38
C ALA A 14 -1.80 -47.38 -0.01
N MET A 15 -3.11 -47.15 0.19
CA MET A 15 -4.27 -48.06 -0.01
C MET A 15 -5.51 -47.27 0.44
N VAL A 16 -6.39 -46.75 -0.43
CA VAL A 16 -7.41 -47.39 -1.30
C VAL A 16 -8.43 -48.26 -0.55
N LEU A 17 -9.68 -47.80 -0.51
CA LEU A 17 -10.94 -48.58 -0.61
C LEU A 17 -12.06 -47.59 -1.02
N ALA A 18 -12.47 -47.55 -2.29
CA ALA A 18 -13.51 -48.37 -2.93
C ALA A 18 -14.95 -47.84 -2.69
N ALA A 19 -15.46 -47.17 -3.72
CA ALA A 19 -16.84 -46.71 -3.87
C ALA A 19 -17.68 -47.71 -4.69
N CYS A 20 -18.94 -47.88 -4.30
CA CYS A 20 -20.12 -48.35 -5.04
C CYS A 20 -21.31 -47.90 -4.15
N GLY A 21 -22.45 -47.37 -4.56
CA GLY A 21 -23.18 -47.22 -5.82
C GLY A 21 -24.62 -46.93 -5.35
N GLY A 22 -25.31 -45.95 -5.94
CA GLY A 22 -26.55 -45.40 -5.40
C GLY A 22 -27.81 -46.21 -5.66
N THR A 23 -28.92 -45.72 -5.10
CA THR A 23 -30.27 -45.81 -5.67
C THR A 23 -31.18 -44.75 -5.03
N GLU A 24 -31.89 -44.08 -5.93
CA GLU A 24 -33.21 -43.42 -5.87
C GLU A 24 -33.99 -43.49 -4.54
N ASP A 25 -34.58 -42.37 -4.12
CA ASP A 25 -36.04 -42.34 -4.04
C ASP A 25 -36.62 -40.92 -4.14
N THR A 26 -37.65 -40.83 -4.98
CA THR A 26 -38.45 -39.64 -5.30
C THR A 26 -39.76 -39.78 -4.56
N THR A 27 -40.16 -38.81 -3.73
CA THR A 27 -41.57 -38.70 -3.30
C THR A 27 -42.03 -37.25 -3.27
N THR A 28 -42.60 -36.84 -4.40
CA THR A 28 -43.73 -35.91 -4.50
C THR A 28 -44.90 -36.37 -3.63
N THR A 29 -45.51 -35.44 -2.88
CA THR A 29 -46.93 -35.58 -2.49
C THR A 29 -47.66 -34.29 -2.82
N GLU A 30 -48.55 -34.40 -3.80
CA GLU A 30 -49.51 -33.41 -4.26
C GLU A 30 -50.81 -33.50 -3.44
N ALA A 31 -51.57 -32.40 -3.45
CA ALA A 31 -52.78 -32.15 -2.69
C ALA A 31 -54.02 -32.97 -3.15
N ALA A 32 -54.99 -33.12 -2.23
CA ALA A 32 -56.42 -33.27 -2.53
C ALA A 32 -57.22 -32.68 -1.33
N ALA A 33 -57.82 -31.51 -1.47
CA ALA A 33 -59.17 -31.25 -1.98
C ALA A 33 -60.30 -31.71 -1.02
N THR A 34 -60.92 -30.76 -0.33
CA THR A 34 -62.34 -30.84 0.03
C THR A 34 -62.94 -29.44 0.13
N ALA A 35 -64.02 -29.22 -0.63
CA ALA A 35 -65.04 -28.18 -0.49
C ALA A 35 -66.40 -28.90 -0.61
N PRO A 36 -67.58 -28.27 -0.38
CA PRO A 36 -67.85 -26.97 0.23
C PRO A 36 -68.88 -27.06 1.38
N GLU A 37 -68.92 -26.07 2.28
CA GLU A 37 -70.16 -25.79 3.03
C GLU A 37 -70.44 -24.29 3.10
N THR A 38 -71.75 -24.03 3.15
CA THR A 38 -72.44 -22.84 2.68
C THR A 38 -72.49 -21.75 3.74
N THR A 39 -72.40 -20.52 3.26
CA THR A 39 -72.42 -19.23 3.96
C THR A 39 -73.64 -19.00 4.86
N VAL A 40 -73.41 -18.46 6.06
CA VAL A 40 -74.35 -17.58 6.77
C VAL A 40 -73.59 -16.33 7.22
N ALA A 41 -74.14 -15.18 6.86
CA ALA A 41 -73.55 -13.86 7.05
C ALA A 41 -73.48 -13.47 8.54
N THR A 42 -72.31 -12.97 8.95
CA THR A 42 -72.13 -12.20 10.18
C THR A 42 -71.50 -10.87 9.83
N GLU A 43 -72.12 -9.83 10.37
CA GLU A 43 -71.90 -8.40 10.24
C GLU A 43 -70.43 -7.98 10.45
N ALA A 44 -69.96 -7.05 9.61
CA ALA A 44 -68.60 -6.52 9.65
C ALA A 44 -68.39 -5.65 10.90
N PRO A 45 -67.32 -5.86 11.69
CA PRO A 45 -66.89 -4.87 12.66
C PRO A 45 -66.23 -3.68 11.94
N ALA A 46 -66.47 -2.49 12.48
CA ALA A 46 -65.93 -1.22 12.00
C ALA A 46 -64.39 -1.25 11.87
N PRO A 47 -63.78 -0.46 10.96
CA PRO A 47 -62.34 -0.43 10.84
C PRO A 47 -61.73 0.18 12.10
N GLU A 48 -61.04 -0.64 12.89
CA GLU A 48 -60.09 -0.15 13.87
C GLU A 48 -58.91 0.45 13.09
N THR A 49 -58.82 1.77 13.10
CA THR A 49 -57.61 2.50 12.72
C THR A 49 -56.49 2.10 13.69
N THR A 50 -55.69 1.12 13.28
CA THR A 50 -54.37 0.89 13.84
C THR A 50 -53.48 2.06 13.45
N THR A 51 -53.34 3.04 14.33
CA THR A 51 -52.21 3.97 14.30
C THR A 51 -50.95 3.15 14.52
N THR A 52 -50.23 2.86 13.44
CA THR A 52 -48.82 2.50 13.52
C THR A 52 -48.08 3.71 14.07
N ASP A 53 -47.80 3.71 15.36
CA ASP A 53 -46.75 4.56 15.94
C ASP A 53 -45.44 4.10 15.30
N ALA A 54 -45.08 4.73 14.19
CA ALA A 54 -43.71 4.78 13.74
C ALA A 54 -42.96 5.55 14.82
N MET A 55 -42.35 4.83 15.75
CA MET A 55 -41.32 5.36 16.64
C MET A 55 -40.23 5.91 15.71
N ALA A 56 -40.32 7.19 15.40
CA ALA A 56 -39.23 7.92 14.77
C ALA A 56 -38.05 7.79 15.73
N THR A 57 -37.09 6.93 15.37
CA THR A 57 -35.75 6.98 15.94
C THR A 57 -35.20 8.34 15.57
N THR A 58 -35.34 9.30 16.47
CA THR A 58 -34.62 10.55 16.40
C THR A 58 -33.16 10.20 16.61
N THR A 59 -32.44 9.89 15.52
CA THR A 59 -30.99 9.79 15.52
C THR A 59 -30.49 11.11 16.06
N THR A 60 -30.04 11.10 17.31
CA THR A 60 -29.45 12.28 17.93
C THR A 60 -28.09 12.37 17.29
N GLU A 61 -27.97 13.18 16.24
CA GLU A 61 -26.70 13.47 15.57
C GLU A 61 -25.72 13.93 16.66
N VAL A 62 -24.71 13.10 16.94
CA VAL A 62 -23.65 13.47 17.87
C VAL A 62 -22.96 14.67 17.25
N ALA A 63 -22.93 15.80 17.97
CA ALA A 63 -22.23 16.98 17.49
C ALA A 63 -20.74 16.63 17.35
N PHE A 64 -20.29 16.46 16.11
CA PHE A 64 -18.90 16.23 15.75
C PHE A 64 -18.33 17.52 15.18
N GLU A 65 -17.24 18.00 15.78
CA GLU A 65 -16.48 19.16 15.31
C GLU A 65 -15.04 18.70 15.11
N ALA A 66 -14.62 18.60 13.85
CA ALA A 66 -13.25 18.24 13.51
C ALA A 66 -12.32 19.44 13.75
N PRO A 67 -11.05 19.20 14.13
CA PRO A 67 -10.05 20.26 14.14
C PRO A 67 -9.94 20.92 12.75
N ASP A 68 -9.70 22.24 12.74
CA ASP A 68 -9.55 22.99 11.49
C ASP A 68 -8.47 22.36 10.59
N GLY A 69 -8.86 21.98 9.38
CA GLY A 69 -7.96 21.37 8.39
C GLY A 69 -7.62 19.89 8.65
N ALA A 70 -8.26 19.22 9.62
CA ALA A 70 -8.09 17.79 9.82
C ALA A 70 -8.63 16.98 8.64
N LEU A 71 -7.92 15.89 8.30
CA LEU A 71 -8.45 14.83 7.46
C LEU A 71 -9.55 14.11 8.24
N VAL A 72 -10.77 14.12 7.71
CA VAL A 72 -11.93 13.49 8.36
C VAL A 72 -12.26 12.20 7.63
N SER A 73 -12.14 11.07 8.31
CA SER A 73 -12.66 9.79 7.83
C SER A 73 -14.17 9.74 8.04
N ILE A 74 -14.95 9.59 6.96
CA ILE A 74 -16.40 9.46 7.04
C ILE A 74 -16.84 7.98 6.97
N PRO A 75 -17.95 7.60 7.61
CA PRO A 75 -18.47 6.24 7.45
C PRO A 75 -18.91 6.03 6.00
N ALA A 76 -18.43 4.96 5.38
CA ALA A 76 -18.85 4.53 4.05
C ALA A 76 -20.07 3.61 4.16
N MET A 77 -21.01 3.70 3.23
CA MET A 77 -22.09 2.71 3.15
C MET A 77 -21.63 1.39 2.53
N ASP A 78 -20.70 1.49 1.58
CA ASP A 78 -20.07 0.37 0.89
C ASP A 78 -18.56 0.65 0.85
N ALA A 79 -17.74 -0.39 1.01
CA ALA A 79 -16.29 -0.30 0.86
C ALA A 79 -15.92 0.19 -0.55
N PRO A 80 -15.01 1.19 -0.68
CA PRO A 80 -14.45 1.60 -1.97
C PRO A 80 -13.74 0.45 -2.68
N VAL A 81 -13.81 0.45 -4.02
CA VAL A 81 -13.06 -0.47 -4.86
C VAL A 81 -11.68 0.14 -5.07
N LEU A 82 -10.62 -0.56 -4.63
CA LEU A 82 -9.27 -0.12 -4.93
C LEU A 82 -8.96 -0.36 -6.41
N ASP A 83 -9.00 0.69 -7.21
CA ASP A 83 -8.59 0.66 -8.62
C ASP A 83 -7.83 1.92 -9.08
N GLY A 84 -7.63 2.87 -8.16
CA GLY A 84 -6.94 4.14 -8.43
C GLY A 84 -7.85 5.16 -9.13
N VAL A 85 -9.17 4.97 -9.15
CA VAL A 85 -10.14 5.87 -9.74
C VAL A 85 -11.09 6.40 -8.66
N ALA A 86 -11.14 7.72 -8.50
CA ALA A 86 -11.95 8.38 -7.49
C ALA A 86 -13.45 8.50 -7.87
N ASP A 87 -14.08 7.43 -8.37
CA ASP A 87 -15.48 7.44 -8.82
C ASP A 87 -16.47 6.72 -7.89
N ASP A 88 -15.98 6.07 -6.83
CA ASP A 88 -16.81 5.57 -5.74
C ASP A 88 -17.60 6.68 -5.04
N SER A 89 -18.82 6.33 -4.62
CA SER A 89 -19.76 7.31 -4.06
C SER A 89 -19.25 8.03 -2.81
N VAL A 90 -18.46 7.35 -1.98
CA VAL A 90 -17.92 7.93 -0.76
C VAL A 90 -16.92 9.06 -1.03
N TRP A 91 -16.19 9.01 -2.15
CA TRP A 91 -15.24 10.05 -2.53
C TRP A 91 -15.91 11.35 -3.01
N MET A 92 -17.22 11.32 -3.33
CA MET A 92 -17.98 12.55 -3.58
C MET A 92 -18.42 13.25 -2.28
N GLU A 93 -18.44 12.53 -1.16
CA GLU A 93 -18.92 13.02 0.14
C GLU A 93 -17.79 13.31 1.13
N ALA A 94 -16.70 12.54 1.07
CA ALA A 94 -15.56 12.67 1.95
C ALA A 94 -14.89 14.05 1.77
N PRO A 95 -14.71 14.85 2.84
CA PRO A 95 -14.06 16.14 2.74
C PRO A 95 -12.63 16.03 2.19
N VAL A 96 -12.29 16.85 1.21
CA VAL A 96 -10.93 16.95 0.67
C VAL A 96 -10.09 17.84 1.58
N VAL A 97 -8.94 17.32 2.01
CA VAL A 97 -7.87 18.11 2.63
C VAL A 97 -6.70 18.20 1.67
N THR A 98 -6.16 19.41 1.52
CA THR A 98 -4.99 19.66 0.67
C THR A 98 -3.78 19.98 1.54
N VAL A 99 -2.70 19.25 1.33
CA VAL A 99 -1.41 19.44 2.01
C VAL A 99 -0.35 19.85 0.98
N SER A 100 0.21 21.04 1.14
CA SER A 100 1.34 21.46 0.31
C SER A 100 2.62 20.75 0.76
N VAL A 101 3.32 20.13 -0.19
CA VAL A 101 4.64 19.51 0.02
C VAL A 101 5.69 20.22 -0.83
N SER A 102 6.91 20.37 -0.33
CA SER A 102 7.97 21.09 -1.05
C SER A 102 9.38 20.64 -0.68
N GLY A 103 10.38 21.10 -1.44
CA GLY A 103 11.80 20.86 -1.14
C GLY A 103 12.41 19.58 -1.73
N GLY A 104 11.65 18.84 -2.55
CA GLY A 104 12.12 17.63 -3.23
C GLY A 104 13.07 17.91 -4.41
N ALA A 105 13.61 16.83 -5.00
CA ALA A 105 14.26 16.89 -6.31
C ALA A 105 13.22 16.99 -7.44
N ASN A 106 13.67 17.32 -8.65
CA ASN A 106 12.84 17.43 -9.86
C ASN A 106 11.64 18.38 -9.65
N ASP A 107 10.41 18.00 -10.03
CA ASP A 107 9.17 18.71 -9.69
C ASP A 107 8.77 18.46 -8.22
N GLY A 108 9.74 18.64 -7.32
CA GLY A 108 9.66 18.33 -5.89
C GLY A 108 8.84 19.32 -5.07
N SER A 109 7.77 19.86 -5.63
CA SER A 109 6.77 20.67 -4.94
C SER A 109 5.41 20.50 -5.61
N THR A 110 4.41 20.09 -4.83
CA THR A 110 3.06 19.83 -5.33
C THR A 110 2.06 19.99 -4.17
N GLU A 111 0.77 19.88 -4.50
CA GLU A 111 -0.30 19.78 -3.51
C GLU A 111 -0.83 18.37 -3.49
N VAL A 112 -0.84 17.74 -2.31
CA VAL A 112 -1.41 16.42 -2.10
C VAL A 112 -2.83 16.59 -1.62
N SER A 113 -3.80 16.05 -2.37
CA SER A 113 -5.20 15.97 -1.96
C SER A 113 -5.46 14.64 -1.29
N LEU A 114 -6.13 14.70 -0.13
CA LEU A 114 -6.41 13.56 0.74
C LEU A 114 -7.90 13.52 1.06
N GLN A 115 -8.47 12.33 0.98
CA GLN A 115 -9.80 12.01 1.50
C GLN A 115 -9.71 10.68 2.26
N SER A 116 -10.62 10.46 3.19
CA SER A 116 -10.68 9.20 3.93
C SER A 116 -12.11 8.79 4.22
N ALA A 117 -12.31 7.48 4.26
CA ALA A 117 -13.54 6.85 4.67
C ALA A 117 -13.24 5.60 5.49
N TYR A 118 -14.23 5.06 6.21
CA TYR A 118 -14.08 3.80 6.92
C TYR A 118 -15.36 2.98 6.86
N ASP A 119 -15.22 1.65 6.85
CA ASP A 119 -16.32 0.70 6.93
C ASP A 119 -15.90 -0.46 7.84
N GLY A 120 -16.73 -0.75 8.85
CA GLY A 120 -16.45 -1.78 9.84
C GLY A 120 -15.10 -1.58 10.54
N ASP A 121 -14.18 -2.51 10.30
CA ASP A 121 -12.83 -2.54 10.87
C ASP A 121 -11.75 -2.04 9.89
N THR A 122 -12.13 -1.42 8.78
CA THR A 122 -11.21 -1.01 7.71
C THR A 122 -11.29 0.49 7.46
N VAL A 123 -10.14 1.14 7.34
CA VAL A 123 -10.00 2.53 6.92
C VAL A 123 -9.45 2.58 5.49
N TYR A 124 -9.96 3.54 4.74
CA TYR A 124 -9.64 3.81 3.35
C TYR A 124 -9.11 5.23 3.19
N TYR A 125 -8.19 5.41 2.26
CA TYR A 125 -7.64 6.70 1.88
C TYR A 125 -7.61 6.84 0.37
N LEU A 126 -7.95 8.02 -0.11
CA LEU A 126 -7.71 8.44 -1.48
C LEU A 126 -6.66 9.55 -1.44
N VAL A 127 -5.55 9.32 -2.12
CA VAL A 127 -4.42 10.25 -2.19
C VAL A 127 -4.17 10.60 -3.65
N SER A 128 -4.09 11.89 -3.97
CA SER A 128 -3.74 12.33 -5.32
C SER A 128 -2.82 13.53 -5.32
N TRP A 129 -1.94 13.61 -6.32
CA TRP A 129 -1.05 14.76 -6.53
C TRP A 129 -0.70 14.91 -8.00
N ALA A 130 -0.43 16.15 -8.41
CA ALA A 130 0.06 16.43 -9.75
C ALA A 130 1.53 15.98 -9.86
N ASP A 131 1.82 15.27 -10.95
CA ASP A 131 3.14 14.77 -11.34
C ASP A 131 3.22 14.84 -12.87
N THR A 132 4.24 15.50 -13.42
CA THR A 132 4.32 15.72 -14.88
C THR A 132 5.17 14.67 -15.60
N THR A 133 5.79 13.75 -14.88
CA THR A 133 6.87 12.91 -15.41
C THR A 133 6.48 11.43 -15.51
N GLU A 134 5.58 10.94 -14.65
CA GLU A 134 5.23 9.51 -14.55
C GLU A 134 6.47 8.62 -14.50
N SER A 135 7.28 8.78 -13.46
CA SER A 135 8.54 8.06 -13.38
C SER A 135 8.35 6.64 -12.85
N PHE A 136 8.52 5.66 -13.74
CA PHE A 136 8.43 4.23 -13.45
C PHE A 136 9.74 3.47 -13.78
N LEU A 137 10.84 4.15 -14.12
CA LEU A 137 12.09 3.48 -14.46
C LEU A 137 13.05 3.47 -13.27
N ARG A 138 13.28 2.29 -12.70
CA ARG A 138 14.22 2.11 -11.59
C ARG A 138 15.52 1.45 -12.04
N SER A 139 16.55 2.27 -12.29
CA SER A 139 17.89 1.83 -12.71
C SER A 139 17.87 0.64 -13.69
N PRO A 140 17.19 0.77 -14.85
CA PRO A 140 17.07 -0.33 -15.81
C PRO A 140 18.43 -0.70 -16.40
N TRP A 141 18.55 -1.93 -16.88
CA TRP A 141 19.67 -2.34 -17.72
C TRP A 141 19.42 -1.90 -19.16
N GLU A 142 20.46 -1.41 -19.83
CA GLU A 142 20.41 -1.01 -21.24
C GLU A 142 21.53 -1.68 -22.04
N LYS A 143 21.19 -2.29 -23.18
CA LYS A 143 22.15 -2.91 -24.09
C LYS A 143 22.91 -1.84 -24.87
N GLN A 144 24.23 -1.94 -24.89
CA GLN A 144 25.12 -0.98 -25.54
C GLN A 144 25.46 -1.42 -26.98
N ASP A 145 25.99 -0.50 -27.77
CA ASP A 145 26.38 -0.76 -29.18
C ASP A 145 27.42 -1.88 -29.35
N ASP A 146 28.26 -2.10 -28.34
CA ASP A 146 29.28 -3.16 -28.32
C ASP A 146 28.72 -4.52 -27.84
N GLY A 147 27.41 -4.58 -27.54
CA GLY A 147 26.72 -5.77 -27.04
C GLY A 147 26.81 -5.98 -25.53
N SER A 148 27.54 -5.14 -24.79
CA SER A 148 27.55 -5.17 -23.33
C SER A 148 26.25 -4.62 -22.74
N TRP A 149 26.00 -4.91 -21.46
CA TRP A 149 24.88 -4.36 -20.71
C TRP A 149 25.38 -3.41 -19.63
N VAL A 150 24.68 -2.28 -19.48
CA VAL A 150 24.98 -1.27 -18.46
C VAL A 150 23.73 -0.98 -17.67
N LYS A 151 23.84 -0.99 -16.35
CA LYS A 151 22.77 -0.52 -15.48
C LYS A 151 22.76 1.00 -15.49
N LEU A 152 21.67 1.60 -15.95
CA LEU A 152 21.53 3.05 -16.01
C LEU A 152 21.53 3.61 -14.59
N SER A 153 22.36 4.63 -14.40
CA SER A 153 22.56 5.31 -13.13
C SER A 153 22.51 6.82 -13.34
N ASP A 154 22.07 7.57 -12.33
CA ASP A 154 22.20 9.02 -12.34
C ASP A 154 23.69 9.39 -12.24
N PRO A 155 24.25 10.11 -13.24
CA PRO A 155 25.65 10.54 -13.20
C PRO A 155 25.96 11.52 -12.06
N ASN A 156 24.93 12.11 -11.44
CA ASN A 156 25.05 13.00 -10.30
C ASN A 156 24.79 12.31 -8.95
N ASP A 157 24.49 11.01 -8.93
CA ASP A 157 24.24 10.27 -7.70
C ASP A 157 25.44 10.38 -6.75
N LYS A 158 25.17 10.89 -5.55
CA LYS A 158 26.10 10.91 -4.42
C LYS A 158 25.39 10.35 -3.18
N GLY A 159 25.95 9.27 -2.63
CA GLY A 159 25.42 8.67 -1.40
C GLY A 159 24.07 7.95 -1.57
N GLY A 160 23.70 7.54 -2.79
CA GLY A 160 22.41 6.91 -3.07
C GLY A 160 21.30 7.94 -3.26
N ASP A 161 21.59 9.01 -3.98
CA ASP A 161 20.69 10.11 -4.35
C ASP A 161 20.40 10.09 -5.85
N ASN A 162 20.02 8.92 -6.38
CA ASN A 162 19.60 8.81 -7.77
C ASN A 162 18.28 9.56 -7.97
N ASN A 163 18.29 10.60 -8.82
CA ASN A 163 17.10 11.39 -9.17
C ASN A 163 16.82 11.43 -10.68
N LEU A 164 17.34 10.46 -11.44
CA LEU A 164 17.18 10.39 -12.89
C LEU A 164 16.56 9.08 -13.38
N TRP A 165 17.00 7.96 -12.79
CA TRP A 165 16.52 6.61 -13.10
C TRP A 165 15.93 6.01 -11.85
N TYR A 166 14.91 6.67 -11.33
CA TYR A 166 14.17 6.28 -10.15
C TYR A 166 12.66 6.29 -10.40
N GLU A 167 11.92 5.81 -9.42
CA GLU A 167 10.46 5.72 -9.46
C GLU A 167 9.81 6.87 -8.67
N ASP A 168 8.55 7.17 -9.00
CA ASP A 168 7.69 8.00 -8.19
C ASP A 168 7.26 7.28 -6.92
N LYS A 169 7.15 8.05 -5.84
CA LYS A 169 6.76 7.53 -4.53
C LYS A 169 5.94 8.54 -3.77
N MET A 170 5.23 8.03 -2.78
CA MET A 170 4.51 8.79 -1.78
C MET A 170 4.74 8.12 -0.42
N SER A 171 4.79 8.92 0.64
CA SER A 171 4.78 8.37 1.98
C SER A 171 3.89 9.14 2.93
N ILE A 172 3.16 8.41 3.76
CA ILE A 172 2.50 8.91 4.96
C ILE A 172 3.30 8.40 6.16
N ILE A 173 3.55 9.26 7.14
CA ILE A 173 4.19 8.87 8.39
C ILE A 173 3.29 9.25 9.56
N TRP A 174 3.01 8.29 10.44
CA TRP A 174 2.13 8.43 11.59
C TRP A 174 2.93 8.46 12.90
N ASN A 175 2.43 9.22 13.88
CA ASN A 175 2.94 9.18 15.24
C ASN A 175 2.21 8.09 16.03
N THR A 176 2.83 6.92 16.19
CA THR A 176 2.22 5.78 16.89
C THR A 176 2.11 6.08 18.38
N ASP A 177 0.93 5.89 18.97
CA ASP A 177 0.62 6.12 20.39
C ASP A 177 1.00 7.52 20.91
N SER A 178 1.08 8.51 20.01
CA SER A 178 1.60 9.85 20.31
C SER A 178 2.98 9.84 20.98
N ALA A 179 3.80 8.83 20.70
CA ALA A 179 5.04 8.56 21.41
C ALA A 179 6.19 9.50 21.02
N ILE A 180 6.23 10.00 19.78
CA ILE A 180 7.35 10.81 19.28
C ILE A 180 7.28 12.24 19.82
N ALA A 181 8.24 12.61 20.67
CA ALA A 181 8.30 13.94 21.25
C ALA A 181 8.39 15.03 20.17
N GLY A 182 7.48 16.01 20.24
CA GLY A 182 7.48 17.17 19.34
C GLY A 182 6.79 16.95 17.99
N PHE A 183 6.36 15.73 17.67
CA PHE A 183 5.74 15.44 16.37
C PHE A 183 4.47 16.26 16.14
N GLU A 184 3.61 16.43 17.14
CA GLU A 184 2.40 17.25 17.03
C GLU A 184 2.68 18.75 16.82
N GLN A 185 3.92 19.22 17.00
CA GLN A 185 4.29 20.61 16.76
C GLN A 185 5.02 20.82 15.44
N SER A 186 5.85 19.85 15.02
CA SER A 186 6.73 20.00 13.86
C SER A 186 6.61 18.87 12.83
N GLY A 187 5.71 17.92 13.05
CA GLY A 187 5.52 16.73 12.24
C GLY A 187 6.79 15.90 12.12
N CYS A 188 6.99 15.33 10.94
CA CYS A 188 8.08 14.40 10.69
C CYS A 188 9.49 15.02 10.77
N PHE A 189 9.60 16.36 10.86
CA PHE A 189 10.87 17.09 10.99
C PHE A 189 11.62 16.75 12.27
N VAL A 190 10.93 16.40 13.35
CA VAL A 190 11.58 16.06 14.64
C VAL A 190 12.50 14.85 14.54
N MET A 191 12.33 14.05 13.49
CA MET A 191 13.15 12.87 13.22
C MET A 191 14.20 13.10 12.12
N CYS A 192 14.27 14.30 11.53
CA CYS A 192 15.19 14.60 10.43
C CYS A 192 16.51 15.19 10.96
N HIS A 193 17.60 14.45 10.78
CA HIS A 193 18.94 14.83 11.23
C HIS A 193 19.78 15.28 10.03
N ALA A 194 19.40 16.43 9.47
CA ALA A 194 20.05 17.01 8.29
C ALA A 194 21.51 17.39 8.57
N GLY A 195 22.40 17.09 7.63
CA GLY A 195 23.82 17.42 7.72
C GLY A 195 24.65 16.46 8.57
N GLU A 196 24.06 15.43 9.15
CA GLU A 196 24.81 14.31 9.70
C GLU A 196 25.45 13.47 8.60
N THR A 197 26.68 13.01 8.85
CA THR A 197 27.46 12.14 7.96
C THR A 197 27.40 12.52 6.47
N PRO A 198 27.64 13.81 6.10
CA PRO A 198 27.34 14.34 4.77
C PRO A 198 28.14 13.69 3.64
N ASP A 199 29.28 13.07 3.94
CA ASP A 199 30.09 12.32 2.96
C ASP A 199 29.42 11.00 2.55
N ALA A 200 28.62 10.39 3.43
CA ALA A 200 27.90 9.14 3.18
C ALA A 200 26.40 9.36 2.91
N LYS A 201 25.80 10.33 3.61
CA LYS A 201 24.37 10.66 3.61
C LYS A 201 24.20 12.18 3.43
N PRO A 202 24.40 12.70 2.22
CA PRO A 202 24.39 14.15 1.97
C PRO A 202 23.07 14.86 2.31
N TYR A 203 21.96 14.10 2.45
CA TYR A 203 20.64 14.61 2.83
C TYR A 203 20.22 14.25 4.26
N GLY A 204 21.16 13.76 5.08
CA GLY A 204 20.97 13.44 6.48
C GLY A 204 20.35 12.07 6.73
N ASN A 205 20.04 11.84 8.00
CA ASN A 205 19.47 10.60 8.52
C ASN A 205 18.05 10.84 9.05
N LYS A 206 17.27 9.77 9.17
CA LYS A 206 15.96 9.80 9.85
C LYS A 206 15.94 8.80 10.99
N TYR A 207 15.70 9.27 12.21
CA TYR A 207 15.55 8.45 13.42
C TYR A 207 14.88 9.26 14.55
N THR A 208 14.21 8.58 15.47
CA THR A 208 13.56 9.19 16.65
C THR A 208 14.56 9.47 17.76
N ALA A 209 14.21 10.34 18.72
CA ALA A 209 15.16 10.83 19.71
C ALA A 209 15.43 9.82 20.83
N ALA A 210 14.46 8.95 21.13
CA ALA A 210 14.53 8.02 22.24
C ALA A 210 14.01 6.61 21.89
N GLU A 211 14.56 5.62 22.58
CA GLU A 211 14.08 4.23 22.52
C GLU A 211 12.60 4.16 22.91
N GLY A 212 11.82 3.41 22.12
CA GLY A 212 10.37 3.30 22.28
C GLY A 212 9.56 4.34 21.50
N GLU A 213 10.20 5.40 20.97
CA GLU A 213 9.55 6.28 20.00
C GLU A 213 9.56 5.60 18.63
N ILE A 214 8.38 5.23 18.14
CA ILE A 214 8.17 4.62 16.82
C ILE A 214 7.34 5.56 15.96
N GLY A 215 7.64 5.58 14.67
CA GLY A 215 6.77 6.20 13.66
C GLY A 215 6.47 5.18 12.57
N ASP A 216 5.20 4.93 12.33
CA ASP A 216 4.70 4.07 11.26
C ASP A 216 4.81 4.83 9.92
N ILE A 217 5.33 4.19 8.88
CA ILE A 217 5.60 4.76 7.56
C ILE A 217 4.97 3.89 6.47
N TRP A 218 3.93 4.42 5.86
CA TRP A 218 3.30 3.84 4.68
C TRP A 218 4.01 4.41 3.46
N HIS A 219 4.80 3.59 2.74
CA HIS A 219 5.67 4.07 1.66
C HIS A 219 5.31 3.45 0.32
N TRP A 220 4.38 4.07 -0.40
CA TRP A 220 3.98 3.70 -1.75
C TRP A 220 5.10 4.00 -2.76
N LYS A 221 5.30 3.09 -3.72
CA LYS A 221 6.36 3.14 -4.72
C LYS A 221 5.85 2.57 -6.04
N SER A 222 5.84 3.39 -7.11
CA SER A 222 5.22 3.03 -8.38
C SER A 222 5.80 1.75 -9.02
N VAL A 223 7.08 1.43 -8.75
CA VAL A 223 7.75 0.25 -9.31
C VAL A 223 7.80 -0.88 -8.31
N ARG A 224 8.20 -0.61 -7.07
CA ARG A 224 8.55 -1.65 -6.08
C ARG A 224 7.39 -2.26 -5.32
N ASN A 225 6.21 -1.67 -5.37
CA ASN A 225 5.00 -2.23 -4.78
C ASN A 225 4.15 -3.00 -5.81
N LEU A 226 3.35 -3.95 -5.34
CA LEU A 226 2.39 -4.71 -6.16
C LEU A 226 1.10 -4.81 -5.34
N SER A 227 0.04 -4.09 -5.75
CA SER A 227 -1.27 -4.06 -5.09
C SER A 227 -1.23 -3.74 -3.58
N GLN A 228 -0.18 -3.07 -3.12
CA GLN A 228 0.16 -2.88 -1.71
C GLN A 228 0.92 -1.58 -1.48
N ILE A 229 0.97 -1.13 -0.23
CA ILE A 229 2.00 -0.19 0.22
C ILE A 229 3.07 -0.97 1.00
N ASP A 230 4.33 -0.56 0.86
CA ASP A 230 5.44 -1.16 1.62
C ASP A 230 5.42 -0.54 3.02
N ASP A 231 4.99 -1.35 3.98
CA ASP A 231 4.86 -0.97 5.38
C ASP A 231 6.23 -0.95 6.07
N GLN A 232 6.48 0.14 6.77
CA GLN A 232 7.80 0.50 7.27
C GLN A 232 7.65 1.22 8.60
N TYR A 233 8.75 1.28 9.35
CA TYR A 233 8.78 2.10 10.56
C TYR A 233 10.09 2.86 10.70
N VAL A 234 10.06 3.86 11.58
CA VAL A 234 11.23 4.59 12.03
C VAL A 234 11.39 4.48 13.53
N ASP A 235 12.61 4.21 13.98
CA ASP A 235 12.98 4.16 15.40
C ASP A 235 14.22 5.01 15.71
N HIS A 236 14.75 4.84 16.92
CA HIS A 236 15.86 5.61 17.48
C HIS A 236 17.25 5.18 17.00
N VAL A 237 17.36 4.15 16.15
CA VAL A 237 18.66 3.65 15.70
C VAL A 237 19.37 4.74 14.92
N THR A 238 20.57 5.13 15.37
CA THR A 238 21.36 6.16 14.70
C THR A 238 22.22 5.58 13.59
N TYR A 239 22.71 6.45 12.71
CA TYR A 239 23.58 6.04 11.63
C TYR A 239 24.94 5.52 12.16
N SER A 240 25.37 4.39 11.60
CA SER A 240 26.74 3.89 11.63
C SER A 240 27.01 3.08 10.36
N GLU A 241 28.25 2.62 10.16
CA GLU A 241 28.56 1.71 9.05
C GLU A 241 27.80 0.37 9.17
N GLU A 242 27.45 -0.05 10.39
CA GLU A 242 26.67 -1.26 10.66
C GLU A 242 25.15 -1.01 10.55
N THR A 243 24.72 0.24 10.68
CA THR A 243 23.32 0.71 10.59
C THR A 243 23.16 1.80 9.53
N PRO A 244 23.43 1.51 8.24
CA PRO A 244 23.49 2.52 7.18
C PRO A 244 22.12 3.11 6.80
N SER A 245 21.01 2.54 7.28
CA SER A 245 19.66 3.09 7.13
C SER A 245 19.24 3.98 8.31
N ALA A 246 20.09 4.11 9.33
CA ALA A 246 19.74 4.71 10.62
C ALA A 246 18.43 4.08 11.15
N GLY A 247 17.45 4.91 11.49
CA GLY A 247 16.21 4.47 12.11
C GLY A 247 15.19 3.92 11.11
N ARG A 248 15.43 3.99 9.80
CA ARG A 248 14.47 3.51 8.79
C ARG A 248 14.56 1.99 8.64
N HIS A 249 13.45 1.32 8.90
CA HIS A 249 13.31 -0.13 8.76
C HIS A 249 12.12 -0.46 7.86
N GLY A 250 12.03 -1.72 7.45
CA GLY A 250 10.78 -2.26 6.93
C GLY A 250 10.21 -3.21 7.95
N ASP A 251 8.89 -3.32 7.97
CA ASP A 251 8.20 -4.22 8.88
C ASP A 251 8.62 -5.67 8.67
N PRO A 252 8.44 -6.54 9.68
CA PRO A 252 8.68 -7.96 9.52
C PRO A 252 7.91 -8.51 8.31
N LYS A 253 8.55 -9.37 7.53
CA LYS A 253 7.88 -10.04 6.41
C LYS A 253 8.15 -11.52 6.43
N ASP A 254 7.19 -12.29 5.95
CA ASP A 254 7.30 -13.74 5.76
C ASP A 254 7.83 -14.09 4.36
N GLY A 255 7.76 -13.16 3.40
CA GLY A 255 8.08 -13.43 2.01
C GLY A 255 7.95 -12.22 1.07
N GLY A 256 8.32 -12.48 -0.19
CA GLY A 256 8.14 -11.57 -1.33
C GLY A 256 8.86 -10.23 -1.23
N GLY A 257 8.26 -9.18 -1.81
CA GLY A 257 8.88 -7.87 -2.00
C GLY A 257 9.71 -7.78 -3.28
N TYR A 258 10.75 -6.95 -3.29
CA TYR A 258 11.54 -6.65 -4.49
C TYR A 258 13.02 -6.97 -4.35
N THR A 259 13.67 -7.29 -5.47
CA THR A 259 15.11 -7.56 -5.57
C THR A 259 15.70 -6.91 -6.82
N ASN A 260 16.98 -6.52 -6.77
CA ASN A 260 17.70 -6.06 -7.96
C ASN A 260 17.81 -7.20 -8.97
N ASN A 261 17.49 -6.92 -10.24
CA ASN A 261 17.58 -7.86 -11.34
C ASN A 261 19.02 -7.92 -11.89
N ASP A 262 19.97 -8.35 -11.07
CA ASP A 262 21.38 -8.44 -11.45
C ASP A 262 21.79 -9.92 -11.51
N ASN A 263 22.47 -10.33 -12.58
CA ASN A 263 23.08 -11.67 -12.64
C ASN A 263 24.24 -11.79 -11.61
N GLU A 264 24.76 -13.01 -11.42
CA GLU A 264 25.75 -13.30 -10.36
C GLU A 264 27.00 -12.40 -10.41
N ASP A 265 27.49 -12.08 -11.61
CA ASP A 265 28.67 -11.24 -11.82
C ASP A 265 28.36 -9.75 -12.02
N LYS A 266 27.08 -9.37 -11.96
CA LYS A 266 26.58 -8.00 -12.11
C LYS A 266 26.96 -7.35 -13.45
N SER A 267 27.00 -8.14 -14.51
CA SER A 267 27.30 -7.67 -15.87
C SER A 267 26.08 -7.54 -16.79
N ALA A 268 24.93 -8.10 -16.41
CA ALA A 268 23.70 -8.11 -17.19
C ALA A 268 22.47 -8.38 -16.30
N PRO A 269 21.23 -8.25 -16.83
CA PRO A 269 20.04 -8.73 -16.14
C PRO A 269 20.12 -10.23 -15.81
N ALA A 270 19.56 -10.64 -14.68
CA ALA A 270 19.38 -12.07 -14.37
C ALA A 270 18.15 -12.64 -15.08
N PHE A 271 17.08 -11.85 -15.11
CA PHE A 271 15.76 -12.27 -15.56
C PHE A 271 15.15 -11.27 -16.54
N MET A 272 14.15 -11.73 -17.28
CA MET A 272 13.31 -10.91 -18.16
C MET A 272 11.85 -11.39 -18.09
N PRO A 273 10.88 -10.58 -18.55
CA PRO A 273 9.54 -11.06 -18.83
C PRO A 273 9.55 -12.10 -19.96
N PRO A 274 8.50 -12.94 -20.09
CA PRO A 274 8.35 -13.84 -21.24
C PRO A 274 8.50 -13.10 -22.57
N ASP A 275 9.14 -13.76 -23.55
CA ASP A 275 9.48 -13.18 -24.86
C ASP A 275 10.30 -11.87 -24.80
N GLY A 276 10.90 -11.58 -23.64
CA GLY A 276 11.72 -10.42 -23.36
C GLY A 276 10.93 -9.12 -23.15
N GLY A 277 9.59 -9.17 -23.03
CA GLY A 277 8.72 -8.04 -22.66
C GLY A 277 8.87 -6.77 -23.52
N ASN A 278 8.48 -5.64 -22.94
CA ASN A 278 8.69 -4.32 -23.53
C ASN A 278 10.17 -3.94 -23.48
N LYS A 279 10.67 -3.37 -24.58
CA LYS A 279 12.10 -3.08 -24.78
C LYS A 279 12.53 -1.69 -24.32
N ASP A 280 11.64 -0.92 -23.72
CA ASP A 280 11.90 0.40 -23.15
C ASP A 280 12.14 0.37 -21.62
N GLY A 281 12.06 -0.82 -21.02
CA GLY A 281 12.16 -1.02 -19.58
C GLY A 281 10.82 -0.89 -18.84
N SER A 282 9.72 -0.59 -19.54
CA SER A 282 8.37 -0.66 -18.95
C SER A 282 7.99 -2.12 -18.62
N PRO A 283 7.14 -2.35 -17.60
CA PRO A 283 6.54 -1.35 -16.71
C PRO A 283 7.49 -0.84 -15.60
N GLY A 284 8.79 -1.18 -15.64
CA GLY A 284 9.76 -0.79 -14.61
C GLY A 284 10.19 -1.95 -13.70
N TRP A 285 9.50 -3.08 -13.80
CA TRP A 285 9.74 -4.31 -13.03
C TRP A 285 9.51 -5.57 -13.88
N VAL A 286 10.01 -6.70 -13.39
CA VAL A 286 9.56 -8.04 -13.79
C VAL A 286 8.77 -8.66 -12.64
N LEU A 287 7.64 -9.31 -12.91
CA LEU A 287 6.92 -10.08 -11.88
C LEU A 287 7.65 -11.40 -11.60
N GLU A 288 7.90 -11.70 -10.33
CA GLU A 288 8.59 -12.93 -9.92
C GLU A 288 7.84 -14.19 -10.38
N SER A 289 6.51 -14.13 -10.45
CA SER A 289 5.66 -15.22 -10.92
C SER A 289 5.78 -15.50 -12.43
N GLU A 290 6.29 -14.54 -13.21
CA GLU A 290 6.35 -14.60 -14.67
C GLU A 290 7.78 -14.63 -15.22
N MET A 291 8.77 -14.34 -14.37
CA MET A 291 10.14 -14.13 -14.81
C MET A 291 10.75 -15.40 -15.42
N VAL A 292 11.50 -15.22 -16.50
CA VAL A 292 12.32 -16.27 -17.13
C VAL A 292 13.79 -15.86 -17.12
N GLU A 293 14.68 -16.84 -17.27
CA GLU A 293 16.12 -16.56 -17.41
C GLU A 293 16.36 -15.60 -18.57
N PHE A 294 17.28 -14.65 -18.37
CA PHE A 294 17.60 -13.63 -19.36
C PHE A 294 18.20 -14.24 -20.64
N ASP A 295 17.61 -13.92 -21.80
CA ASP A 295 18.09 -14.30 -23.14
C ASP A 295 18.49 -13.06 -23.95
N ASP A 296 19.79 -12.81 -24.02
CA ASP A 296 20.37 -11.66 -24.74
C ASP A 296 20.02 -11.62 -26.24
N SER A 297 19.67 -12.76 -26.84
CA SER A 297 19.37 -12.83 -28.28
C SER A 297 18.07 -12.13 -28.67
N LEU A 298 17.22 -11.81 -27.70
CA LEU A 298 15.96 -11.09 -27.86
C LEU A 298 16.10 -9.56 -27.83
N PHE A 299 17.32 -9.05 -27.70
CA PHE A 299 17.58 -7.62 -27.49
C PHE A 299 18.64 -7.08 -28.44
N VAL A 300 18.45 -5.83 -28.86
CA VAL A 300 19.38 -5.05 -29.68
C VAL A 300 19.90 -3.84 -28.90
N PRO A 301 21.01 -3.20 -29.33
CA PRO A 301 21.50 -1.99 -28.69
C PRO A 301 20.41 -0.91 -28.55
N GLY A 302 20.34 -0.29 -27.38
CA GLY A 302 19.29 0.66 -26.97
C GLY A 302 18.11 0.03 -26.24
N ASP A 303 17.92 -1.29 -26.34
CA ASP A 303 16.85 -1.96 -25.60
C ASP A 303 17.17 -2.01 -24.10
N ARG A 304 16.09 -1.99 -23.31
CA ARG A 304 16.13 -1.98 -21.85
C ARG A 304 15.38 -3.15 -21.23
N VAL A 305 15.89 -3.56 -20.07
CA VAL A 305 15.28 -4.56 -19.18
C VAL A 305 15.13 -3.93 -17.79
N PRO A 306 13.98 -4.15 -17.11
CA PRO A 306 13.78 -3.65 -15.75
C PRO A 306 14.92 -4.01 -14.78
N GLY A 307 15.31 -3.05 -13.95
CA GLY A 307 16.40 -3.17 -12.98
C GLY A 307 16.02 -3.94 -11.71
N VAL A 308 14.75 -4.32 -11.56
CA VAL A 308 14.20 -5.03 -10.41
C VAL A 308 13.19 -6.09 -10.85
N TYR A 309 13.04 -7.13 -10.02
CA TYR A 309 11.88 -8.02 -10.05
C TYR A 309 11.15 -7.97 -8.70
N LYS A 310 9.84 -8.21 -8.69
CA LYS A 310 8.99 -8.06 -7.52
C LYS A 310 7.90 -9.13 -7.37
N ALA A 311 7.47 -9.31 -6.12
CA ALA A 311 6.27 -9.99 -5.69
C ALA A 311 5.62 -9.19 -4.56
N GLU A 312 4.37 -9.50 -4.23
CA GLU A 312 3.68 -8.98 -3.04
C GLU A 312 4.49 -9.29 -1.78
N PHE A 313 4.50 -8.36 -0.83
CA PHE A 313 4.95 -8.65 0.53
C PHE A 313 3.92 -9.54 1.23
N THR A 314 4.38 -10.47 2.04
CA THR A 314 3.52 -11.28 2.91
C THR A 314 3.91 -11.09 4.38
N GLY A 315 2.95 -11.29 5.27
CA GLY A 315 3.12 -11.00 6.69
C GLY A 315 2.86 -9.52 6.98
N ASP A 316 3.42 -9.01 8.06
CA ASP A 316 3.15 -7.68 8.59
C ASP A 316 3.37 -6.58 7.54
N ARG A 317 4.52 -6.61 6.90
CA ARG A 317 4.93 -5.65 5.86
C ARG A 317 4.00 -5.49 4.66
N GLY A 318 3.13 -6.47 4.41
CA GLY A 318 2.19 -6.49 3.30
C GLY A 318 0.74 -6.25 3.71
N ASN A 319 0.49 -5.76 4.93
CA ASN A 319 -0.86 -5.63 5.49
C ASN A 319 -1.66 -4.42 4.94
N ILE A 320 -1.01 -3.52 4.19
CA ILE A 320 -1.62 -2.35 3.56
C ILE A 320 -1.87 -2.62 2.08
N SER A 321 -3.14 -2.69 1.68
CA SER A 321 -3.52 -2.86 0.27
C SER A 321 -3.58 -1.51 -0.42
N ALA A 322 -3.17 -1.45 -1.69
CA ALA A 322 -3.33 -0.23 -2.47
C ALA A 322 -3.35 -0.50 -3.96
N GLU A 323 -4.15 0.28 -4.68
CA GLU A 323 -4.09 0.38 -6.13
C GLU A 323 -3.83 1.82 -6.55
N SER A 324 -3.24 1.99 -7.72
CA SER A 324 -2.86 3.30 -8.21
C SER A 324 -3.04 3.41 -9.71
N ASN A 325 -3.47 4.59 -10.14
CA ASN A 325 -3.58 4.96 -11.53
C ASN A 325 -2.88 6.29 -11.77
N TYR A 326 -2.25 6.41 -12.93
CA TYR A 326 -1.74 7.68 -13.42
C TYR A 326 -2.53 8.10 -14.66
N ALA A 327 -3.15 9.27 -14.60
CA ALA A 327 -3.91 9.82 -15.71
C ALA A 327 -3.81 11.34 -15.72
N ASP A 328 -3.65 11.92 -16.90
CA ASP A 328 -3.68 13.38 -17.12
C ASP A 328 -2.72 14.19 -16.23
N GLY A 329 -1.53 13.64 -15.91
CA GLY A 329 -0.53 14.33 -15.08
C GLY A 329 -0.80 14.24 -13.58
N VAL A 330 -1.56 13.23 -13.14
CA VAL A 330 -1.96 13.04 -11.76
C VAL A 330 -1.81 11.58 -11.37
N TRP A 331 -1.10 11.34 -10.26
CA TRP A 331 -1.18 10.08 -9.55
C TRP A 331 -2.42 10.07 -8.68
N THR A 332 -3.16 8.96 -8.69
CA THR A 332 -4.23 8.65 -7.74
C THR A 332 -3.94 7.29 -7.13
N VAL A 333 -3.93 7.23 -5.80
CA VAL A 333 -3.66 6.03 -5.01
C VAL A 333 -4.79 5.84 -4.03
N GLU A 334 -5.44 4.68 -4.10
CA GLU A 334 -6.41 4.24 -3.11
C GLU A 334 -5.76 3.22 -2.20
N ILE A 335 -5.99 3.37 -0.90
CA ILE A 335 -5.32 2.61 0.16
C ILE A 335 -6.40 2.01 1.05
N SER A 336 -6.24 0.75 1.44
CA SER A 336 -7.01 0.17 2.54
C SER A 336 -6.09 -0.50 3.56
N ARG A 337 -6.51 -0.39 4.83
CA ARG A 337 -5.85 -1.05 5.97
C ARG A 337 -6.89 -1.32 7.04
N ALA A 338 -6.73 -2.42 7.78
CA ALA A 338 -7.44 -2.59 9.04
C ALA A 338 -7.21 -1.39 9.98
N LEU A 339 -8.21 -1.02 10.78
CA LEU A 339 -8.09 0.00 11.81
C LEU A 339 -7.07 -0.41 12.87
N VAL A 340 -7.05 -1.70 13.22
CA VAL A 340 -6.17 -2.29 14.23
C VAL A 340 -5.44 -3.49 13.62
N THR A 341 -4.13 -3.59 13.85
CA THR A 341 -3.29 -4.72 13.43
C THR A 341 -2.61 -5.36 14.64
N ASP A 342 -1.99 -6.51 14.44
CA ASP A 342 -1.18 -7.18 15.47
C ASP A 342 0.27 -6.62 15.53
N SER A 343 0.60 -5.64 14.67
CA SER A 343 1.93 -5.02 14.61
C SER A 343 2.14 -4.05 15.76
N ILE A 344 3.33 -4.13 16.36
CA ILE A 344 3.80 -3.14 17.34
C ILE A 344 4.40 -1.89 16.68
N TYR A 345 4.56 -1.91 15.36
CA TYR A 345 5.18 -0.83 14.59
C TYR A 345 4.15 0.08 13.94
N ASP A 346 2.92 -0.39 13.76
CA ASP A 346 1.86 0.37 13.11
C ASP A 346 1.12 1.30 14.07
N VAL A 347 0.52 2.35 13.50
CA VAL A 347 -0.52 3.12 14.19
C VAL A 347 -1.77 2.27 14.43
N GLN A 348 -2.36 2.37 15.64
CA GLN A 348 -3.59 1.67 15.99
C GLN A 348 -4.75 2.66 16.05
N PHE A 349 -5.73 2.51 15.16
CA PHE A 349 -6.97 3.30 15.14
C PHE A 349 -8.05 2.64 16.01
N ASP A 350 -7.69 2.29 17.25
CA ASP A 350 -8.56 1.56 18.18
C ASP A 350 -9.53 2.47 18.96
N ASP A 351 -9.29 3.78 18.99
CA ASP A 351 -10.19 4.82 19.50
C ASP A 351 -10.60 5.81 18.41
N LEU A 352 -11.77 5.60 17.81
CA LEU A 352 -12.30 6.49 16.77
C LEU A 352 -12.67 7.90 17.29
N THR A 353 -12.57 8.15 18.59
CA THR A 353 -12.79 9.48 19.18
C THR A 353 -11.49 10.28 19.35
N ASP A 354 -10.33 9.65 19.13
CA ASP A 354 -9.02 10.29 19.24
C ASP A 354 -8.65 11.11 17.99
N THR A 355 -7.62 11.95 18.17
CA THR A 355 -6.97 12.68 17.08
C THR A 355 -5.60 12.09 16.81
N TYR A 356 -5.44 11.56 15.60
CA TYR A 356 -4.18 11.00 15.12
C TYR A 356 -3.39 12.06 14.36
N HIS A 357 -2.07 11.93 14.32
CA HIS A 357 -1.19 12.91 13.69
C HIS A 357 -0.28 12.27 12.66
N PHE A 358 -0.18 12.90 11.50
CA PHE A 358 0.62 12.39 10.39
C PHE A 358 1.34 13.50 9.62
N GLY A 359 2.33 13.07 8.82
CA GLY A 359 2.97 13.90 7.80
C GLY A 359 2.94 13.21 6.45
N VAL A 360 2.97 14.01 5.37
CA VAL A 360 2.96 13.50 3.99
C VAL A 360 4.21 13.95 3.22
N ALA A 361 4.64 13.10 2.30
CA ALA A 361 5.71 13.39 1.36
C ALA A 361 5.46 12.74 0.00
N THR A 362 5.98 13.36 -1.06
CA THR A 362 6.00 12.80 -2.43
C THR A 362 7.42 12.85 -3.00
N PHE A 363 7.70 12.00 -3.98
CA PHE A 363 8.98 11.90 -4.65
C PHE A 363 8.71 11.84 -6.16
N ASP A 364 9.18 12.84 -6.90
CA ASP A 364 9.21 12.83 -8.37
C ASP A 364 10.58 12.30 -8.82
N ASN A 365 10.60 11.08 -9.36
CA ASN A 365 11.81 10.42 -9.84
C ASN A 365 13.00 10.54 -8.86
N ALA A 366 12.78 10.33 -7.56
CA ALA A 366 13.77 10.67 -6.53
C ALA A 366 14.01 9.57 -5.50
N GLN A 367 15.27 9.19 -5.27
CA GLN A 367 15.60 8.15 -4.31
C GLN A 367 15.37 8.57 -2.86
N VAL A 368 15.89 9.72 -2.44
CA VAL A 368 15.81 10.21 -1.05
C VAL A 368 15.23 11.62 -0.90
N ARG A 369 15.37 12.48 -1.91
CA ARG A 369 14.94 13.89 -1.87
C ARG A 369 13.46 14.08 -2.16
N HIS A 370 12.63 13.73 -1.19
CA HIS A 370 11.20 13.98 -1.26
C HIS A 370 10.83 15.44 -1.06
N ALA A 371 9.72 15.84 -1.66
CA ALA A 371 8.93 16.96 -1.20
C ALA A 371 8.27 16.59 0.14
N PHE A 372 8.39 17.43 1.15
CA PHE A 372 7.84 17.17 2.48
C PHE A 372 6.79 18.22 2.86
N GLN A 373 5.83 17.80 3.67
CA GLN A 373 4.94 18.71 4.39
C GLN A 373 5.72 19.48 5.46
N ALA A 374 5.55 20.80 5.50
CA ALA A 374 5.96 21.60 6.65
C ALA A 374 4.83 21.59 7.71
N GLY A 375 5.13 21.11 8.91
CA GLY A 375 4.15 20.98 9.99
C GLY A 375 3.56 19.58 10.09
N VAL A 376 2.35 19.48 10.63
CA VAL A 376 1.65 18.23 10.92
C VAL A 376 0.19 18.33 10.48
N SER A 377 -0.38 17.22 10.04
CA SER A 377 -1.80 17.07 9.78
C SER A 377 -2.46 16.27 10.90
N SER A 378 -3.70 16.61 11.23
CA SER A 378 -4.53 15.83 12.14
C SER A 378 -5.49 14.93 11.34
N PHE A 379 -5.81 13.77 11.88
CA PHE A 379 -6.73 12.79 11.33
C PHE A 379 -7.74 12.38 12.41
N VAL A 380 -9.03 12.37 12.05
CA VAL A 380 -10.14 12.07 12.97
C VAL A 380 -11.21 11.26 12.25
N PHE A 381 -11.98 10.48 13.02
CA PHE A 381 -13.13 9.74 12.49
C PHE A 381 -14.43 10.48 12.82
N LYS A 382 -15.29 10.64 11.82
CA LYS A 382 -16.66 11.14 12.01
C LYS A 382 -17.55 9.99 12.48
N PRO A 383 -18.24 10.09 13.63
CA PRO A 383 -19.08 9.03 14.19
C PRO A 383 -20.28 8.59 13.33
#